data_AF-A0A9W9MU87-F1
#
_entry.id   AF-A0A9W9MU87-F1
#
_cell.length_a   1.000
_cell.length_b   1.000
_cell.length_c   1.000
_cell.angle_alpha   90.00
_cell.angle_beta   90.00
_cell.angle_gamma   90.00
#
_symmetry.space_group_name_H-M   'P 1'
#
loop_
_entity.id
_entity.type
_entity.pdbx_description
1 polymer ?
#
loop_
_entity_poly.entity_id
_entity_poly.type
_entity_poly.pdbx_seq_one_letter_code
_entity_poly.pdbx_strand_id
1 'polypeptide(L)'
;MVVEKEDIPVVDEQSEFIPPPPPPPPEGLWILDDTGKILKFLSEEELNRNSIETTDNTIPRKPPAEVITKYLSTLTPSQKKMQDGLRDLGWDDAAIHNLLTILEDAQRYNCAKLRQKGYTKSEIQRLDALGNQNAMDFSHLKRGLSSTADKDYQLRLYLLDEVKRRRLVMLEEE
;
A
#
# COMPACT_ATOMS: atom_id res chain seq x y z
N MET A 1 87.09 -14.97 -16.80
CA MET A 1 85.87 -14.26 -17.23
C MET A 1 84.70 -14.90 -16.51
N VAL A 2 84.28 -14.28 -15.41
CA VAL A 2 83.11 -14.69 -14.62
C VAL A 2 81.99 -13.77 -15.10
N VAL A 3 80.97 -14.34 -15.71
CA VAL A 3 79.78 -13.59 -16.18
C VAL A 3 78.82 -13.52 -15.01
N GLU A 4 78.63 -12.31 -14.47
CA GLU A 4 77.65 -11.99 -13.44
C GLU A 4 76.24 -12.24 -13.98
N LYS A 5 75.41 -12.92 -13.18
CA LYS A 5 73.99 -13.11 -13.44
C LYS A 5 73.26 -11.87 -12.95
N GLU A 6 72.63 -11.13 -13.86
CA GLU A 6 71.68 -10.07 -13.50
C GLU A 6 70.34 -10.69 -13.08
N ASP A 7 69.91 -10.39 -11.86
CA ASP A 7 68.59 -10.67 -11.31
C ASP A 7 67.53 -9.81 -12.00
N ILE A 8 66.54 -10.45 -12.62
CA ILE A 8 65.33 -9.79 -13.12
C ILE A 8 64.30 -9.79 -11.98
N PRO A 9 63.81 -8.63 -11.51
CA PRO A 9 62.76 -8.62 -10.50
C PRO A 9 61.43 -9.06 -11.11
N VAL A 10 60.85 -10.11 -10.54
CA VAL A 10 59.46 -10.52 -10.77
C VAL A 10 58.55 -9.45 -10.17
N VAL A 11 57.88 -8.68 -11.03
CA VAL A 11 56.81 -7.77 -10.62
C VAL A 11 55.54 -8.60 -10.49
N ASP A 12 55.24 -9.01 -9.27
CA ASP A 12 54.00 -9.66 -8.88
C ASP A 12 52.98 -8.57 -8.50
N GLU A 13 52.21 -8.08 -9.48
CA GLU A 13 51.02 -7.26 -9.22
C GLU A 13 49.84 -7.78 -10.07
N GLN A 14 49.40 -9.00 -9.78
CA GLN A 14 48.01 -9.36 -10.01
C GLN A 14 47.18 -8.75 -8.86
N SER A 15 46.84 -7.48 -9.00
CA SER A 15 45.79 -6.85 -8.21
C SER A 15 44.48 -7.59 -8.50
N GLU A 16 44.05 -8.45 -7.56
CA GLU A 16 42.75 -9.10 -7.60
C GLU A 16 41.67 -8.03 -7.69
N PHE A 17 41.11 -7.85 -8.89
CA PHE A 17 39.92 -7.06 -9.10
C PHE A 17 38.77 -7.79 -8.41
N ILE A 18 38.55 -7.52 -7.12
CA ILE A 18 37.35 -7.99 -6.42
C ILE A 18 36.19 -7.17 -7.01
N PRO A 19 35.27 -7.79 -7.78
CA PRO A 19 34.11 -7.05 -8.26
C PRO A 19 33.33 -6.55 -7.03
N PRO A 20 32.78 -5.33 -7.09
CA PRO A 20 31.96 -4.83 -5.99
C PRO A 20 30.83 -5.82 -5.70
N PRO A 21 30.45 -5.99 -4.42
CA PRO A 21 29.34 -6.87 -4.08
C PRO A 21 28.10 -6.47 -4.88
N PRO A 22 27.28 -7.45 -5.33
CA PRO A 22 26.06 -7.13 -6.05
C PRO A 22 25.20 -6.22 -5.17
N PRO A 23 24.49 -5.24 -5.77
CA PRO A 23 23.57 -4.40 -5.03
C PRO A 23 22.56 -5.28 -4.29
N PRO A 24 22.12 -4.88 -3.08
CA PRO A 24 21.08 -5.63 -2.38
C PRO A 24 19.84 -5.74 -3.28
N PRO A 25 19.11 -6.85 -3.19
CA PRO A 25 17.88 -7.00 -3.95
C PRO A 25 16.93 -5.85 -3.60
N PRO A 26 16.21 -5.30 -4.58
CA PRO A 26 15.30 -4.18 -4.35
C PRO A 26 14.25 -4.58 -3.31
N GLU A 27 14.09 -3.74 -2.27
CA GLU A 27 13.07 -3.92 -1.26
C GLU A 27 11.69 -3.53 -1.83
N GLY A 28 10.67 -4.36 -1.58
CA GLY A 28 9.35 -4.15 -2.17
C GLY A 28 8.35 -5.27 -1.87
N LEU A 29 7.13 -5.11 -2.36
CA LEU A 29 6.02 -6.06 -2.18
C LEU A 29 5.47 -6.56 -3.51
N TRP A 30 5.20 -7.86 -3.57
CA TRP A 30 4.38 -8.45 -4.62
C TRP A 30 2.90 -8.29 -4.25
N ILE A 31 2.21 -7.36 -4.92
CA ILE A 31 0.80 -7.04 -4.71
C ILE A 31 -0.01 -7.53 -5.91
N LEU A 32 -1.21 -8.05 -5.64
CA LEU A 32 -2.14 -8.40 -6.71
C LEU A 32 -2.72 -7.12 -7.33
N ASP A 33 -2.85 -7.12 -8.65
CA ASP A 33 -3.56 -6.06 -9.37
C ASP A 33 -5.06 -6.02 -9.02
N ASP A 34 -5.78 -5.02 -9.54
CA ASP A 34 -7.20 -4.82 -9.26
C ASP A 34 -8.08 -6.02 -9.63
N THR A 35 -7.59 -6.91 -10.51
CA THR A 35 -8.30 -8.12 -10.90
C THR A 35 -8.11 -9.28 -9.91
N GLY A 36 -7.16 -9.16 -8.98
CA GLY A 36 -6.76 -10.21 -8.05
C GLY A 36 -6.04 -11.38 -8.71
N LYS A 37 -5.59 -11.24 -9.98
CA LYS A 37 -5.03 -12.34 -10.77
C LYS A 37 -3.56 -12.19 -11.10
N ILE A 38 -3.07 -10.96 -11.28
CA ILE A 38 -1.69 -10.70 -11.68
C ILE A 38 -0.91 -10.15 -10.51
N LEU A 39 0.24 -10.76 -10.18
CA LEU A 39 1.18 -10.21 -9.20
C LEU A 39 2.05 -9.15 -9.87
N LYS A 40 2.12 -7.97 -9.26
CA LYS A 40 2.98 -6.86 -9.64
C LYS A 40 3.93 -6.59 -8.48
N PHE A 41 5.22 -6.46 -8.79
CA PHE A 41 6.20 -5.99 -7.82
C PHE A 41 6.10 -4.47 -7.72
N LEU A 42 5.98 -3.94 -6.50
CA LEU A 42 6.08 -2.53 -6.20
C LEU A 42 7.27 -2.31 -5.27
N SER A 43 8.16 -1.38 -5.62
CA SER A 43 9.29 -1.00 -4.76
C SER A 43 8.81 -0.28 -3.49
N GLU A 44 9.64 -0.19 -2.47
CA GLU A 44 9.30 0.57 -1.25
C GLU A 44 8.98 2.04 -1.54
N GLU A 45 9.64 2.67 -2.51
CA GLU A 45 9.33 4.03 -2.94
C GLU A 45 7.96 4.14 -3.64
N GLU A 46 7.54 3.12 -4.38
CA GLU A 46 6.19 3.03 -4.96
C GLU A 46 5.14 2.79 -3.88
N LEU A 47 5.47 1.96 -2.89
CA LEU A 47 4.62 1.72 -1.73
C LEU A 47 4.46 2.97 -0.87
N ASN A 48 5.51 3.77 -0.68
CA ASN A 48 5.46 5.00 0.11
C ASN A 48 4.73 6.13 -0.62
N ARG A 49 4.83 6.20 -1.95
CA ARG A 49 4.01 7.13 -2.77
C ARG A 49 2.52 6.77 -2.75
N ASN A 50 2.18 5.49 -2.56
CA ASN A 50 0.81 5.00 -2.45
C ASN A 50 0.32 4.91 -0.99
N SER A 51 1.26 4.84 -0.04
CA SER A 51 1.01 5.11 1.37
C SER A 51 0.53 6.54 1.46
N ILE A 52 -0.38 6.81 2.39
CA ILE A 52 -1.03 8.11 2.54
C ILE A 52 0.01 9.13 3.04
N GLU A 53 0.97 9.51 2.20
CA GLU A 53 1.69 10.75 2.33
C GLU A 53 0.67 11.84 2.07
N THR A 54 0.27 12.50 3.15
CA THR A 54 -0.34 13.83 3.17
C THR A 54 0.62 14.84 2.53
N THR A 55 0.92 14.68 1.25
CA THR A 55 1.56 15.72 0.45
C THR A 55 0.51 16.77 0.14
N ASP A 56 0.80 17.97 0.59
CA ASP A 56 -0.11 19.12 0.66
C ASP A 56 -0.55 19.66 -0.72
N ASN A 57 -0.22 19.02 -1.85
CA ASN A 57 -0.42 19.62 -3.19
C ASN A 57 -0.68 18.67 -4.37
N THR A 58 -0.96 17.39 -4.19
CA THR A 58 -1.51 16.56 -5.28
C THR A 58 -3.02 16.61 -5.19
N ILE A 59 -3.62 17.50 -5.99
CA ILE A 59 -5.06 17.50 -6.28
C ILE A 59 -5.48 16.04 -6.49
N PRO A 60 -6.37 15.45 -5.66
CA PRO A 60 -6.90 14.13 -5.92
C PRO A 60 -7.50 14.20 -7.31
N ARG A 61 -6.91 13.49 -8.28
CA ARG A 61 -7.39 13.47 -9.65
C ARG A 61 -8.79 12.88 -9.57
N LYS A 62 -9.82 13.73 -9.52
CA LYS A 62 -11.21 13.29 -9.38
C LYS A 62 -11.44 12.30 -10.52
N PRO A 63 -11.62 11.00 -10.24
CA PRO A 63 -11.69 10.02 -11.31
C PRO A 63 -12.84 10.38 -12.23
N PRO A 64 -12.76 10.07 -13.54
CA PRO A 64 -13.89 10.31 -14.43
C PRO A 64 -15.16 9.68 -13.87
N ALA A 65 -16.31 10.34 -14.04
CA ALA A 65 -17.59 9.87 -13.47
C ALA A 65 -17.95 8.44 -13.92
N GLU A 66 -17.56 8.05 -15.13
CA GLU A 66 -17.73 6.69 -15.65
C GLU A 66 -16.94 5.65 -14.85
N VAL A 67 -15.72 5.98 -14.43
CA VAL A 67 -14.87 5.11 -13.59
C VAL A 67 -15.53 4.93 -12.23
N ILE A 68 -15.99 6.02 -11.62
CA ILE A 68 -16.70 5.99 -10.34
C ILE A 68 -17.95 5.13 -10.43
N THR A 69 -18.78 5.37 -11.45
CA THR A 69 -20.04 4.64 -11.65
C THR A 69 -19.79 3.15 -11.85
N LYS A 70 -18.78 2.81 -12.67
CA LYS A 70 -18.39 1.43 -12.92
C LYS A 70 -17.91 0.76 -11.63
N TYR A 71 -17.02 1.40 -10.88
CA TYR A 71 -16.51 0.88 -9.61
C TYR A 71 -17.65 0.64 -8.59
N LEU A 72 -18.51 1.65 -8.40
CA LEU A 72 -19.65 1.56 -7.48
C LEU A 72 -20.64 0.46 -7.89
N SER A 73 -20.79 0.17 -9.18
CA SER A 73 -21.62 -0.95 -9.66
C SER A 73 -21.09 -2.33 -9.29
N THR A 74 -19.76 -2.45 -9.08
CA THR A 74 -19.06 -3.71 -8.82
C THR A 74 -18.83 -4.01 -7.34
N LEU A 75 -19.31 -3.14 -6.45
CA LEU A 75 -19.12 -3.30 -5.01
C LEU A 75 -19.70 -4.62 -4.49
N THR A 76 -18.96 -5.25 -3.59
CA THR A 76 -19.43 -6.39 -2.79
C THR A 76 -20.60 -5.98 -1.89
N PRO A 77 -21.42 -6.92 -1.39
CA PRO A 77 -22.52 -6.59 -0.49
C PRO A 77 -22.11 -5.80 0.76
N SER A 78 -20.94 -6.08 1.35
CA SER A 78 -20.40 -5.33 2.49
C SER A 78 -20.02 -3.89 2.10
N GLN A 79 -19.40 -3.71 0.93
CA GLN A 79 -19.06 -2.38 0.42
C GLN A 79 -20.28 -1.56 0.04
N LYS A 80 -21.34 -2.19 -0.48
CA LYS A 80 -22.62 -1.50 -0.71
C LYS A 80 -23.23 -0.99 0.59
N LYS A 81 -23.17 -1.78 1.67
CA LYS A 81 -23.60 -1.32 2.99
C LYS A 81 -22.80 -0.11 3.48
N MET A 82 -21.49 -0.08 3.22
CA MET A 82 -20.65 1.10 3.52
C MET A 82 -21.03 2.31 2.65
N GLN A 83 -21.23 2.10 1.35
CA GLN A 83 -21.69 3.14 0.42
C GLN A 83 -23.01 3.77 0.88
N ASP A 84 -24.01 2.94 1.22
CA ASP A 84 -25.31 3.41 1.66
C ASP A 84 -25.20 4.23 2.95
N GLY A 85 -24.45 3.75 3.95
CA GLY A 85 -24.21 4.48 5.19
C GLY A 85 -23.49 5.82 4.98
N LEU A 86 -22.52 5.89 4.05
CA LEU A 86 -21.84 7.14 3.71
C LEU A 86 -22.76 8.11 2.96
N ARG A 87 -23.63 7.62 2.08
CA ARG A 87 -24.65 8.43 1.40
C ARG A 87 -25.63 9.06 2.38
N ASP A 88 -26.08 8.30 3.38
CA ASP A 88 -26.94 8.80 4.47
C ASP A 88 -26.27 9.92 5.28
N LEU A 89 -24.92 9.90 5.33
CA LEU A 89 -24.10 10.94 5.97
C LEU A 89 -23.78 12.12 5.05
N GLY A 90 -24.34 12.16 3.83
CA GLY A 90 -24.20 13.25 2.87
C GLY A 90 -22.93 13.21 2.02
N TRP A 91 -22.32 12.03 1.87
CA TRP A 91 -21.16 11.86 0.98
C TRP A 91 -21.57 11.75 -0.48
N ASP A 92 -20.78 12.35 -1.38
CA ASP A 92 -20.92 12.16 -2.82
C ASP A 92 -20.15 10.92 -3.32
N ASP A 93 -20.54 10.43 -4.49
CA ASP A 93 -20.00 9.20 -5.08
C ASP A 93 -18.48 9.26 -5.32
N ALA A 94 -17.90 10.44 -5.58
CA ALA A 94 -16.46 10.58 -5.77
C ALA A 94 -15.71 10.46 -4.44
N ALA A 95 -16.24 11.06 -3.38
CA ALA A 95 -15.68 10.93 -2.03
C ALA A 95 -15.79 9.48 -1.51
N ILE A 96 -16.93 8.82 -1.77
CA ILE A 96 -17.13 7.41 -1.41
C ILE A 96 -16.15 6.52 -2.17
N HIS A 97 -16.03 6.70 -3.50
CA HIS A 97 -15.06 5.98 -4.31
C HIS A 97 -13.65 6.09 -3.72
N ASN A 98 -13.18 7.32 -3.47
CA ASN A 98 -11.83 7.54 -2.96
C ASN A 98 -11.59 6.86 -1.60
N LEU A 99 -12.55 6.96 -0.67
CA LEU A 99 -12.46 6.30 0.63
C LEU A 99 -12.36 4.78 0.46
N LEU A 100 -13.25 4.17 -0.34
CA LEU A 100 -13.24 2.72 -0.53
C LEU A 100 -11.96 2.24 -1.22
N THR A 101 -11.44 2.96 -2.21
CA THR A 101 -10.16 2.64 -2.86
C THR A 101 -9.00 2.67 -1.87
N ILE A 102 -8.91 3.70 -1.02
CA ILE A 102 -7.85 3.78 0.01
C ILE A 102 -7.90 2.57 0.95
N LEU A 103 -9.10 2.20 1.40
CA LEU A 103 -9.28 1.05 2.28
C LEU A 103 -8.94 -0.28 1.58
N GLU A 104 -9.26 -0.42 0.30
CA GLU A 104 -8.88 -1.58 -0.52
C GLU A 104 -7.37 -1.68 -0.70
N ASP A 105 -6.68 -0.57 -0.97
CA ASP A 105 -5.23 -0.56 -1.18
C ASP A 105 -4.48 -0.89 0.12
N ALA A 106 -4.92 -0.33 1.26
CA ALA A 106 -4.40 -0.73 2.57
C ALA A 106 -4.61 -2.23 2.84
N GLN A 107 -5.75 -2.78 2.42
CA GLN A 107 -6.06 -4.20 2.58
C GLN A 107 -5.16 -5.08 1.69
N ARG A 108 -4.93 -4.68 0.45
CA ARG A 108 -4.03 -5.38 -0.49
C ARG A 108 -2.60 -5.38 0.02
N TYR A 109 -2.15 -4.26 0.58
CA TYR A 109 -0.84 -4.13 1.22
C TYR A 109 -0.69 -5.15 2.36
N ASN A 110 -1.63 -5.18 3.30
CA ASN A 110 -1.60 -6.12 4.44
C ASN A 110 -1.59 -7.58 3.96
N CYS A 111 -2.44 -7.91 2.98
CA CYS A 111 -2.44 -9.23 2.36
C CYS A 111 -1.10 -9.58 1.72
N ALA A 112 -0.42 -8.64 1.06
CA ALA A 112 0.89 -8.86 0.46
C ALA A 112 1.98 -9.09 1.51
N LYS A 113 1.99 -8.32 2.60
CA LYS A 113 2.89 -8.52 3.75
C LYS A 113 2.71 -9.91 4.37
N LEU A 114 1.47 -10.36 4.55
CA LEU A 114 1.20 -11.72 5.04
C LEU A 114 1.75 -12.81 4.10
N ARG A 115 1.61 -12.64 2.78
CA ARG A 115 2.20 -13.58 1.81
C ARG A 115 3.72 -13.65 1.94
N GLN A 116 4.38 -12.50 2.12
CA GLN A 116 5.83 -12.47 2.34
C GLN A 116 6.25 -13.14 3.64
N LYS A 117 5.43 -13.03 4.70
CA LYS A 117 5.63 -13.74 5.97
C LYS A 117 5.33 -15.25 5.87
N GLY A 118 4.91 -15.76 4.71
CA GLY A 118 4.65 -17.19 4.47
C GLY A 118 3.25 -17.68 4.84
N TYR A 119 2.30 -16.78 5.13
CA TYR A 119 0.93 -17.17 5.45
C TYR A 119 0.22 -17.80 4.26
N THR A 120 -0.59 -18.82 4.53
CA THR A 120 -1.39 -19.50 3.52
C THR A 120 -2.58 -18.65 3.07
N LYS A 121 -3.14 -18.97 1.89
CA LYS A 121 -4.31 -18.28 1.35
C LYS A 121 -5.51 -18.29 2.32
N SER A 122 -5.77 -19.41 2.99
CA SER A 122 -6.87 -19.54 3.95
C SER A 122 -6.65 -18.71 5.21
N GLU A 123 -5.41 -18.63 5.72
CA GLU A 123 -5.09 -17.79 6.87
C GLU A 123 -5.26 -16.31 6.54
N ILE A 124 -4.77 -15.89 5.36
CA ILE A 124 -4.94 -14.52 4.87
C ILE A 124 -6.43 -14.18 4.74
N GLN A 125 -7.25 -15.08 4.16
CA GLN A 125 -8.69 -14.86 4.04
C GLN A 125 -9.38 -14.73 5.40
N ARG A 126 -8.96 -15.51 6.40
CA ARG A 126 -9.49 -15.42 7.76
C ARG A 126 -9.14 -14.06 8.40
N LEU A 127 -7.88 -13.64 8.28
CA LEU A 127 -7.41 -12.35 8.83
C LEU A 127 -8.03 -11.17 8.10
N ASP A 128 -8.23 -11.26 6.79
CA ASP A 128 -8.94 -10.27 5.96
C ASP A 128 -10.40 -10.12 6.40
N ALA A 129 -11.11 -11.24 6.59
CA ALA A 129 -12.48 -11.21 7.10
C ALA A 129 -12.57 -10.56 8.49
N LEU A 130 -11.61 -10.88 9.38
CA LEU A 130 -11.53 -10.29 10.72
C LEU A 130 -11.22 -8.78 10.68
N GLY A 131 -10.29 -8.37 9.80
CA GLY A 131 -9.96 -6.98 9.56
C GLY A 131 -11.17 -6.16 9.12
N ASN A 132 -12.06 -6.74 8.32
CA ASN A 132 -13.26 -6.06 7.79
C ASN A 132 -14.48 -6.08 8.74
N GLN A 133 -14.46 -6.86 9.82
CA GLN A 133 -15.64 -7.10 10.66
C GLN A 133 -16.11 -5.86 11.45
N ASN A 134 -15.25 -4.85 11.65
CA ASN A 134 -15.51 -3.66 12.48
C ASN A 134 -15.32 -2.30 11.77
N ALA A 135 -15.16 -2.27 10.44
CA ALA A 135 -14.90 -1.04 9.67
C ALA A 135 -16.11 -0.08 9.53
N MET A 136 -17.11 -0.18 10.41
CA MET A 136 -18.49 0.24 10.12
C MET A 136 -18.98 1.51 10.85
N ASP A 137 -18.18 2.13 11.72
CA ASP A 137 -18.60 3.38 12.35
C ASP A 137 -18.13 4.60 11.55
N PHE A 138 -19.02 5.16 10.74
CA PHE A 138 -18.81 6.41 10.00
C PHE A 138 -19.52 7.61 10.63
N SER A 139 -20.14 7.47 11.80
CA SER A 139 -21.03 8.50 12.38
C SER A 139 -20.35 9.87 12.55
N HIS A 140 -19.05 9.86 12.83
CA HIS A 140 -18.20 11.04 13.00
C HIS A 140 -17.80 11.71 11.67
N LEU A 141 -18.08 11.09 10.52
CA LEU A 141 -17.74 11.57 9.18
C LEU A 141 -18.88 12.34 8.50
N LYS A 142 -19.89 12.80 9.25
CA LYS A 142 -21.05 13.49 8.70
C LYS A 142 -20.65 14.76 7.91
N ARG A 143 -21.10 14.85 6.66
CA ARG A 143 -20.85 16.01 5.79
C ARG A 143 -21.98 17.05 5.96
N GLY A 144 -21.76 18.26 5.45
CA GLY A 144 -22.72 19.38 5.52
C GLY A 144 -22.73 20.25 6.79
N LEU A 145 -22.16 19.82 7.91
CA LEU A 145 -22.22 20.59 9.19
C LEU A 145 -20.99 21.45 9.49
N SER A 146 -19.80 21.04 9.05
CA SER A 146 -18.52 21.71 9.34
C SER A 146 -17.86 22.30 8.07
N SER A 147 -16.76 23.03 8.24
CA SER A 147 -15.97 23.52 7.10
C SER A 147 -15.39 22.36 6.29
N THR A 148 -15.00 22.60 5.03
CA THR A 148 -14.34 21.57 4.21
C THR A 148 -13.07 21.05 4.86
N ALA A 149 -12.25 21.95 5.42
CA ALA A 149 -11.01 21.60 6.11
C ALA A 149 -11.24 20.66 7.31
N ASP A 150 -12.27 20.93 8.12
CA ASP A 150 -12.59 20.07 9.27
C ASP A 150 -13.01 18.67 8.84
N LYS A 151 -13.83 18.58 7.79
CA LYS A 151 -14.31 17.29 7.27
C LYS A 151 -13.17 16.47 6.68
N ASP A 152 -12.21 17.12 6.03
CA ASP A 152 -11.04 16.44 5.47
C ASP A 152 -10.05 16.02 6.56
N TYR A 153 -9.91 16.84 7.62
CA TYR A 153 -9.17 16.47 8.81
C TYR A 153 -9.78 15.24 9.52
N GLN A 154 -11.09 15.23 9.74
CA GLN A 154 -11.80 14.07 10.31
C GLN A 154 -11.64 12.81 9.47
N LEU A 155 -11.72 12.93 8.15
CA LEU A 155 -11.48 11.81 7.25
C LEU A 155 -10.05 11.27 7.38
N ARG A 156 -9.05 12.16 7.46
CA ARG A 156 -7.64 11.75 7.64
C ARG A 156 -7.44 11.01 8.96
N LEU A 157 -8.03 11.49 10.06
CA LEU A 157 -7.96 10.81 11.35
C LEU A 157 -8.61 9.42 11.28
N TYR A 158 -9.80 9.32 10.69
CA TYR A 158 -10.47 8.04 10.50
C TYR A 158 -9.61 7.05 9.70
N LEU A 159 -9.05 7.49 8.57
CA LEU A 159 -8.21 6.65 7.73
C LEU A 159 -6.97 6.16 8.47
N LEU A 160 -6.33 7.03 9.26
CA LEU A 160 -5.17 6.67 10.08
C LEU A 160 -5.54 5.57 11.07
N ASP A 161 -6.62 5.76 11.82
CA ASP A 161 -7.05 4.82 12.86
C ASP A 161 -7.51 3.48 12.26
N GLU A 162 -8.23 3.52 11.15
CA GLU A 162 -8.73 2.32 10.47
C GLU A 162 -7.59 1.51 9.84
N VAL A 163 -6.59 2.17 9.24
CA VAL A 163 -5.39 1.50 8.72
C VAL A 163 -4.60 0.85 9.85
N LYS A 164 -4.37 1.58 10.96
CA LYS A 164 -3.69 1.04 12.16
C LYS A 164 -4.43 -0.17 12.72
N ARG A 165 -5.76 -0.06 12.89
CA ARG A 165 -6.60 -1.15 13.40
C ARG A 165 -6.47 -2.39 12.51
N ARG A 166 -6.52 -2.24 11.18
CA ARG A 166 -6.37 -3.38 10.25
C ARG A 166 -4.98 -3.98 10.30
N ARG A 167 -3.93 -3.16 10.39
CA ARG A 167 -2.54 -3.64 10.56
C ARG A 167 -2.38 -4.42 11.86
N LEU A 168 -2.91 -3.93 12.97
CA LEU A 168 -2.86 -4.63 14.24
C LEU A 168 -3.58 -5.98 14.16
N VAL A 169 -4.78 -6.01 13.60
CA VAL A 169 -5.58 -7.24 13.47
C VAL A 169 -4.95 -8.26 12.52
N MET A 170 -4.34 -7.80 11.41
CA MET A 170 -3.85 -8.70 10.37
C MET A 170 -2.38 -9.04 10.49
N LEU A 171 -1.54 -8.08 10.88
CA LEU A 171 -0.08 -8.20 10.88
C LEU A 171 0.53 -8.23 12.28
N GLU A 172 -0.26 -7.94 13.32
CA GLU A 172 0.20 -7.74 14.71
C GLU A 172 1.22 -6.59 14.82
N GLU A 173 1.06 -5.57 13.97
CA GLU A 173 1.92 -4.38 13.88
C GLU A 173 1.13 -3.12 14.25
N GLU A 174 1.78 -2.15 14.92
CA GLU A 174 1.21 -0.87 15.37
C GLU A 174 1.34 0.27 14.33
#